data_AF-W8CA17-F1
#
_entry.id   AF-W8CA17-F1
#
_cell.length_a   1.000
_cell.length_b   1.000
_cell.length_c   1.000
_cell.angle_alpha   90.00
_cell.angle_beta   90.00
_cell.angle_gamma   90.00
#
_symmetry.space_group_name_H-M   'P 1'
#
loop_
_entity.id
_entity.type
_entity.pdbx_description
1 polymer ?
#
loop_
_entity_poly.entity_id
_entity_poly.type
_entity_poly.pdbx_seq_one_letter_code
_entity_poly.pdbx_strand_id
1 'polypeptide(L)'
;MAQCNSWDRVYGGCVQTCVRKDNIKAESTGVRAAFFFPAGGAYKGYWLRNQHHRYGVKESDKHFIYDGQWRHGKRDGHGTMRYRLPKGTMERLYIGEWHDDMKWGEGKQFFRNGVYYGWWERNRRHGVGVMWYNNGAIYMGEWEADVKHGVGVLFYENGNRYEGHFARGFKNGEGTFYHMHTGQLQKGMWENDVCKASMVIDDFRNHVDRPTPYPIPELGLQSPDKFVCQLFQQYIGNAFNPTKSFNELKCLNFAHKMKSSTRLEPKTIPNSKFRFDIKLPCTCKKVEQMVHLNL
;
A
#
# COMPACT_ATOMS: atom_id res chain seq x y z
N MET A 1 44.62 22.66 21.45
CA MET A 1 46.08 22.87 21.54
C MET A 1 46.43 24.06 20.66
N ALA A 2 47.04 25.11 21.22
CA ALA A 2 47.50 26.25 20.45
C ALA A 2 48.85 25.92 19.80
N GLN A 3 49.00 26.13 18.49
CA GLN A 3 50.31 26.14 17.83
C GLN A 3 50.77 27.59 17.65
N CYS A 4 51.94 27.90 18.22
CA CYS A 4 52.71 29.12 18.00
C CYS A 4 53.61 28.92 16.78
N ASN A 5 53.44 29.73 15.73
CA ASN A 5 54.39 29.81 14.64
C ASN A 5 54.85 31.27 14.50
N SER A 6 56.18 31.43 14.53
CA SER A 6 57.00 32.64 14.30
C SER A 6 57.21 33.61 15.48
N TRP A 7 58.49 33.97 15.64
CA TRP A 7 59.03 34.97 16.54
C TRP A 7 59.46 36.17 15.70
N ASP A 8 58.87 37.34 15.91
CA ASP A 8 59.42 38.59 15.36
C ASP A 8 60.17 39.34 16.46
N ARG A 9 61.43 39.70 16.18
CA ARG A 9 62.26 40.56 17.06
C ARG A 9 61.94 42.02 16.77
N VAL A 10 61.37 42.71 17.74
CA VAL A 10 61.48 44.18 17.85
C VAL A 10 61.89 44.54 19.28
N TYR A 11 62.78 45.53 19.37
CA TYR A 11 63.52 46.03 20.54
C TYR A 11 62.82 45.93 21.91
N GLY A 12 63.52 45.32 22.87
CA GLY A 12 63.46 45.73 24.28
C GLY A 12 62.21 45.38 25.08
N GLY A 13 61.64 44.19 24.94
CA GLY A 13 60.61 43.68 25.85
C GLY A 13 59.77 42.58 25.21
N CYS A 14 59.74 41.38 25.81
CA CYS A 14 58.93 40.27 25.33
C CYS A 14 57.47 40.48 25.76
N VAL A 15 56.70 41.24 24.99
CA VAL A 15 55.24 41.27 25.14
C VAL A 15 54.67 40.17 24.26
N GLN A 16 54.10 39.13 24.87
CA GLN A 16 53.24 38.20 24.15
C GLN A 16 51.97 38.96 23.73
N THR A 17 51.97 39.51 22.52
CA THR A 17 50.73 39.88 21.86
C THR A 17 50.02 38.60 21.45
N CYS A 18 49.18 38.09 22.36
CA CYS A 18 48.19 37.08 22.04
C CYS A 18 47.18 37.69 21.06
N VAL A 19 47.44 37.58 19.76
CA VAL A 19 46.41 37.80 18.76
C VAL A 19 45.38 36.69 18.97
N ARG A 20 44.20 37.04 19.48
CA ARG A 20 43.04 36.14 19.55
C ARG A 20 42.84 35.60 18.13
N LYS A 21 43.20 34.35 17.89
CA LYS A 21 42.83 33.62 16.68
C LYS A 21 41.31 33.56 16.65
N ASP A 22 40.75 34.50 15.92
CA ASP A 22 39.43 34.52 15.31
C ASP A 22 38.22 34.33 16.24
N ASN A 23 37.14 35.03 15.91
CA ASN A 23 35.81 34.87 16.49
C ASN A 23 35.23 33.48 16.15
N ILE A 24 35.84 32.39 16.62
CA ILE A 24 35.27 31.06 16.55
C ILE A 24 34.11 31.06 17.52
N LYS A 25 32.90 31.27 17.00
CA LYS A 25 31.66 31.15 17.77
C LYS A 25 31.65 29.79 18.44
N ALA A 26 31.27 29.75 19.71
CA ALA A 26 31.08 28.49 20.41
C ALA A 26 30.01 27.68 19.68
N GLU A 27 30.39 26.53 19.14
CA GLU A 27 29.49 25.62 18.43
C GLU A 27 29.34 24.31 19.20
N SER A 28 28.10 23.90 19.39
CA SER A 28 27.76 22.59 19.92
C SER A 28 27.94 21.54 18.82
N THR A 29 29.03 20.79 18.92
CA THR A 29 29.28 19.58 18.12
C THR A 29 29.65 18.43 19.05
N GLY A 30 29.05 17.26 18.84
CA GLY A 30 29.25 16.07 19.68
C GLY A 30 27.99 15.61 20.42
N VAL A 31 28.10 14.51 21.18
CA VAL A 31 27.01 13.96 21.99
C VAL A 31 26.84 14.76 23.27
N ARG A 32 25.59 15.11 23.62
CA ARG A 32 25.26 15.79 24.88
C ARG A 32 24.21 15.01 25.66
N ALA A 33 24.35 15.01 26.99
CA ALA A 33 23.46 14.30 27.90
C ALA A 33 22.00 14.82 27.83
N ALA A 34 21.81 16.14 27.92
CA ALA A 34 20.54 16.80 27.64
C ALA A 34 20.75 18.31 27.42
N PHE A 35 19.95 18.89 26.52
CA PHE A 35 19.79 20.33 26.35
C PHE A 35 18.32 20.67 26.56
N PHE A 36 18.02 21.59 27.46
CA PHE A 36 16.65 22.02 27.78
C PHE A 36 16.38 23.37 27.12
N PHE A 37 15.24 23.49 26.43
CA PHE A 37 14.89 24.72 25.75
C PHE A 37 14.13 25.66 26.69
N PRO A 38 14.33 26.99 26.64
CA PRO A 38 13.60 27.94 27.47
C PRO A 38 12.08 27.89 27.29
N ALA A 39 11.62 27.56 26.07
CA ALA A 39 10.21 27.39 25.72
C ALA A 39 9.63 26.03 26.17
N GLY A 40 10.42 25.19 26.86
CA GLY A 40 10.06 23.83 27.23
C GLY A 40 10.53 22.79 26.22
N GLY A 41 10.58 21.54 26.68
CA GLY A 41 11.14 20.42 25.93
C GLY A 41 12.65 20.24 26.15
N ALA A 42 13.17 19.15 25.62
CA ALA A 42 14.56 18.76 25.76
C ALA A 42 15.05 17.99 24.54
N TYR A 43 16.35 18.06 24.27
CA TYR A 43 17.01 17.20 23.30
C TYR A 43 18.19 16.47 23.94
N LYS A 44 18.25 15.16 23.72
CA LYS A 44 19.35 14.29 24.15
C LYS A 44 19.90 13.58 22.93
N GLY A 45 21.17 13.80 22.59
CA GLY A 45 21.74 13.22 21.38
C GLY A 45 22.91 14.00 20.82
N TYR A 46 23.22 13.71 19.56
CA TYR A 46 24.34 14.32 18.87
C TYR A 46 23.97 15.68 18.27
N TRP A 47 24.92 16.61 18.33
CA TRP A 47 24.84 17.95 17.76
C TRP A 47 25.91 18.12 16.70
N LEU A 48 25.61 18.87 15.65
CA LEU A 48 26.57 19.33 14.65
C LEU A 48 26.33 20.81 14.41
N ARG A 49 27.33 21.66 14.73
CA ARG A 49 27.25 23.11 14.51
C ARG A 49 25.95 23.73 15.04
N ASN A 50 25.62 23.45 16.31
CA ASN A 50 24.39 23.90 16.98
C ASN A 50 23.06 23.33 16.45
N GLN A 51 23.09 22.30 15.59
CA GLN A 51 21.88 21.65 15.08
C GLN A 51 21.80 20.19 15.54
N HIS A 52 20.57 19.68 15.69
CA HIS A 52 20.35 18.24 15.94
C HIS A 52 20.85 17.45 14.74
N HIS A 53 21.64 16.41 14.99
CA HIS A 53 22.22 15.60 13.94
C HIS A 53 22.46 14.17 14.43
N ARG A 54 22.52 13.19 13.51
CA ARG A 54 22.61 11.76 13.82
C ARG A 54 21.48 11.34 14.77
N TYR A 55 21.73 10.40 15.66
CA TYR A 55 20.70 9.93 16.57
C TYR A 55 20.43 10.91 17.72
N GLY A 56 19.16 11.08 18.06
CA GLY A 56 18.76 11.86 19.23
C GLY A 56 17.27 11.74 19.55
N VAL A 57 16.96 12.02 20.81
CA VAL A 57 15.60 12.07 21.35
C VAL A 57 15.25 13.53 21.59
N LYS A 58 14.18 14.01 20.93
CA LYS A 58 13.60 15.33 21.18
C LYS A 58 12.25 15.18 21.86
N GLU A 59 12.16 15.71 23.07
CA GLU A 59 10.90 15.92 23.78
C GLU A 59 10.44 17.35 23.50
N SER A 60 9.23 17.49 22.95
CA SER A 60 8.59 18.79 22.78
C SER A 60 7.90 19.20 24.07
N ASP A 61 7.75 20.50 24.28
CA ASP A 61 6.91 21.13 25.29
C ASP A 61 5.45 20.61 25.26
N LYS A 62 4.94 20.25 24.08
CA LYS A 62 3.55 19.84 23.82
C LYS A 62 3.28 18.33 23.84
N HIS A 63 4.03 17.56 24.63
CA HIS A 63 3.87 16.10 24.83
C HIS A 63 4.37 15.16 23.72
N PHE A 64 4.83 15.67 22.58
CA PHE A 64 5.39 14.84 21.51
C PHE A 64 6.84 14.47 21.78
N ILE A 65 7.20 13.22 21.54
CA ILE A 65 8.55 12.69 21.69
C ILE A 65 8.95 12.04 20.37
N TYR A 66 10.00 12.55 19.76
CA TYR A 66 10.66 11.91 18.64
C TYR A 66 11.95 11.24 19.10
N ASP A 67 12.15 10.02 18.66
CA ASP A 67 13.29 9.18 18.98
C ASP A 67 13.80 8.57 17.69
N GLY A 68 14.91 9.09 17.17
CA GLY A 68 15.38 8.70 15.85
C GLY A 68 16.50 9.56 15.29
N GLN A 69 16.65 9.49 13.98
CA GLN A 69 17.71 10.15 13.24
C GLN A 69 17.36 11.61 12.88
N TRP A 70 18.39 12.45 12.93
CA TRP A 70 18.33 13.88 12.67
C TRP A 70 19.37 14.28 11.64
N ARG A 71 19.01 15.23 10.77
CA ARG A 71 19.91 15.84 9.80
C ARG A 71 19.62 17.34 9.76
N HIS A 72 20.64 18.15 10.06
CA HIS A 72 20.53 19.61 10.05
C HIS A 72 19.31 20.17 10.80
N GLY A 73 19.04 19.65 12.00
CA GLY A 73 17.94 20.10 12.85
C GLY A 73 16.57 19.51 12.53
N LYS A 74 16.44 18.71 11.46
CA LYS A 74 15.19 18.08 11.03
C LYS A 74 15.22 16.57 11.25
N ARG A 75 14.04 15.96 11.43
CA ARG A 75 13.90 14.49 11.46
C ARG A 75 14.17 13.94 10.08
N ASP A 76 15.12 13.03 9.99
CA ASP A 76 15.57 12.50 8.72
C ASP A 76 16.28 11.15 8.93
N GLY A 77 15.86 10.12 8.20
CA GLY A 77 16.19 8.72 8.43
C GLY A 77 15.09 8.00 9.23
N HIS A 78 15.42 6.95 9.96
CA HIS A 78 14.42 6.20 10.73
C HIS A 78 14.16 6.80 12.10
N GLY A 79 12.90 6.77 12.53
CA GLY A 79 12.53 7.22 13.87
C GLY A 79 11.12 6.85 14.30
N THR A 80 10.91 6.90 15.61
CA THR A 80 9.63 6.66 16.27
C THR A 80 9.08 7.95 16.83
N MET A 81 7.81 8.25 16.50
CA MET A 81 7.04 9.33 17.12
C MET A 81 6.11 8.77 18.19
N ARG A 82 6.16 9.37 19.38
CA ARG A 82 5.32 9.04 20.55
C ARG A 82 4.60 10.28 21.08
N TYR A 83 3.48 10.08 21.73
CA TYR A 83 2.72 11.09 22.45
C TYR A 83 2.60 10.70 23.92
N ARG A 84 2.96 11.63 24.81
CA ARG A 84 2.87 11.44 26.27
C ARG A 84 1.49 11.91 26.75
N LEU A 85 0.65 10.99 27.21
CA LEU A 85 -0.64 11.32 27.82
C LEU A 85 -0.43 11.98 29.20
N PRO A 86 -1.42 12.75 29.70
CA PRO A 86 -1.35 13.38 31.03
C PRO A 86 -1.09 12.41 32.19
N LYS A 87 -1.55 11.15 32.07
CA LYS A 87 -1.33 10.08 33.06
C LYS A 87 0.05 9.43 32.98
N GLY A 88 0.97 9.96 32.16
CA GLY A 88 2.31 9.43 31.94
C GLY A 88 2.40 8.29 30.93
N THR A 89 1.26 7.73 30.51
CA THR A 89 1.19 6.68 29.48
C THR A 89 1.69 7.21 28.13
N MET A 90 2.43 6.39 27.39
CA MET A 90 2.98 6.73 26.09
C MET A 90 2.19 6.05 24.98
N GLU A 91 1.66 6.82 24.04
CA GLU A 91 1.07 6.29 22.81
C GLU A 91 2.07 6.40 21.67
N ARG A 92 2.22 5.32 20.92
CA ARG A 92 3.05 5.33 19.71
C ARG A 92 2.20 5.84 18.56
N LEU A 93 2.68 6.85 17.85
CA LEU A 93 1.98 7.42 16.70
C LEU A 93 2.51 6.87 15.38
N TYR A 94 3.84 6.86 15.22
CA TYR A 94 4.46 6.47 13.95
C TYR A 94 5.79 5.79 14.20
N ILE A 95 6.12 4.79 13.38
CA ILE A 95 7.46 4.24 13.22
C ILE A 95 7.73 4.16 11.73
N GLY A 96 8.84 4.71 11.26
CA GLY A 96 9.19 4.58 9.85
C GLY A 96 10.28 5.54 9.45
N GLU A 97 10.41 5.71 8.14
CA GLU A 97 11.32 6.65 7.53
C GLU A 97 10.79 8.09 7.59
N TRP A 98 11.73 9.01 7.73
CA TRP A 98 11.53 10.45 7.75
C TRP A 98 12.48 11.07 6.75
N HIS A 99 12.03 12.13 6.10
CA HIS A 99 12.86 12.96 5.26
C HIS A 99 12.40 14.40 5.41
N ASP A 100 13.31 15.30 5.79
CA ASP A 100 13.01 16.73 5.97
C ASP A 100 11.73 16.98 6.82
N ASP A 101 11.62 16.34 7.99
CA ASP A 101 10.48 16.42 8.92
C ASP A 101 9.15 15.82 8.40
N MET A 102 9.15 15.18 7.24
CA MET A 102 8.00 14.48 6.66
C MET A 102 8.17 12.97 6.75
N LYS A 103 7.08 12.23 6.95
CA LYS A 103 7.07 10.78 6.78
C LYS A 103 7.35 10.47 5.31
N TRP A 104 8.21 9.49 5.10
CA TRP A 104 8.66 9.03 3.79
C TRP A 104 8.81 7.51 3.83
N GLY A 105 8.96 6.86 2.67
CA GLY A 105 9.33 5.45 2.57
C GLY A 105 8.35 4.52 3.30
N GLU A 106 8.86 3.41 3.83
CA GLU A 106 8.02 2.49 4.59
C GLU A 106 7.76 2.98 6.02
N GLY A 107 6.52 2.84 6.47
CA GLY A 107 6.16 3.23 7.83
C GLY A 107 4.85 2.65 8.33
N LYS A 108 4.78 2.52 9.66
CA LYS A 108 3.62 2.08 10.41
C LYS A 108 3.06 3.24 11.22
N GLN A 109 1.81 3.61 10.96
CA GLN A 109 1.07 4.62 11.70
C GLN A 109 -0.04 3.99 12.53
N PHE A 110 -0.13 4.41 13.78
CA PHE A 110 -1.22 4.08 14.68
C PHE A 110 -2.17 5.28 14.70
N PHE A 111 -3.36 5.06 14.18
CA PHE A 111 -4.45 6.03 14.21
C PHE A 111 -5.42 5.67 15.33
N ARG A 112 -6.32 6.60 15.65
CA ARG A 112 -7.43 6.30 16.57
C ARG A 112 -8.39 5.26 16.00
N ASN A 113 -8.54 5.21 14.67
CA ASN A 113 -9.50 4.36 13.95
C ASN A 113 -8.88 3.10 13.33
N GLY A 114 -7.59 2.84 13.55
CA GLY A 114 -6.92 1.70 12.97
C GLY A 114 -5.41 1.83 12.90
N VAL A 115 -4.79 0.90 12.19
CA VAL A 115 -3.35 0.86 11.97
C VAL A 115 -3.08 0.78 10.48
N TYR A 116 -2.15 1.59 9.99
CA TYR A 116 -1.66 1.51 8.61
C TYR A 116 -0.21 1.05 8.60
N TYR A 117 0.13 0.19 7.65
CA TYR A 117 1.51 -0.14 7.28
C TYR A 117 1.64 -0.06 5.76
N GLY A 118 2.62 0.67 5.27
CA GLY A 118 2.87 0.81 3.85
C GLY A 118 3.76 1.99 3.53
N TRP A 119 3.71 2.41 2.28
CA TRP A 119 4.51 3.51 1.76
C TRP A 119 3.94 4.89 2.14
N TRP A 120 4.85 5.83 2.38
CA TRP A 120 4.57 7.21 2.74
C TRP A 120 5.31 8.15 1.81
N GLU A 121 4.64 9.22 1.42
CA GLU A 121 5.25 10.32 0.68
C GLU A 121 4.70 11.64 1.22
N ARG A 122 5.59 12.57 1.61
CA ARG A 122 5.22 13.92 2.08
C ARG A 122 4.11 13.89 3.15
N ASN A 123 4.27 13.05 4.18
CA ASN A 123 3.30 12.84 5.27
C ASN A 123 1.97 12.16 4.89
N ARG A 124 1.77 11.72 3.65
CA ARG A 124 0.55 11.03 3.19
C ARG A 124 0.83 9.58 2.86
N ARG A 125 -0.15 8.70 3.03
CA ARG A 125 -0.09 7.33 2.53
C ARG A 125 -0.02 7.35 1.01
N HIS A 126 0.91 6.57 0.45
CA HIS A 126 1.15 6.50 -0.98
C HIS A 126 1.59 5.08 -1.35
N GLY A 127 1.52 4.70 -2.62
CA GLY A 127 1.95 3.37 -3.08
C GLY A 127 1.19 2.22 -2.42
N VAL A 128 1.83 1.08 -2.25
CA VAL A 128 1.18 -0.12 -1.69
C VAL A 128 1.15 -0.05 -0.16
N GLY A 129 0.00 -0.37 0.43
CA GLY A 129 -0.14 -0.45 1.87
C GLY A 129 -1.39 -1.19 2.36
N VAL A 130 -1.37 -1.54 3.64
CA VAL A 130 -2.42 -2.24 4.35
C VAL A 130 -2.95 -1.37 5.48
N MET A 131 -4.28 -1.23 5.53
CA MET A 131 -5.00 -0.54 6.59
C MET A 131 -5.91 -1.53 7.31
N TRP A 132 -5.65 -1.75 8.60
CA TRP A 132 -6.53 -2.46 9.51
C TRP A 132 -7.40 -1.44 10.23
N TYR A 133 -8.72 -1.54 10.09
CA TYR A 133 -9.66 -0.68 10.78
C TYR A 133 -10.13 -1.32 12.08
N ASN A 134 -10.48 -0.50 13.07
CA ASN A 134 -10.93 -1.01 14.38
C ASN A 134 -12.24 -1.81 14.32
N ASN A 135 -13.06 -1.61 13.28
CA ASN A 135 -14.27 -2.38 13.06
C ASN A 135 -14.00 -3.76 12.42
N GLY A 136 -12.74 -4.15 12.26
CA GLY A 136 -12.34 -5.42 11.65
C GLY A 136 -12.25 -5.41 10.13
N ALA A 137 -12.66 -4.32 9.45
CA ALA A 137 -12.42 -4.18 8.02
C ALA A 137 -10.91 -4.07 7.72
N ILE A 138 -10.49 -4.56 6.56
CA ILE A 138 -9.09 -4.51 6.11
C ILE A 138 -9.04 -4.07 4.66
N TYR A 139 -8.23 -3.06 4.36
CA TYR A 139 -7.90 -2.69 2.99
C TYR A 139 -6.44 -3.02 2.68
N MET A 140 -6.20 -3.71 1.57
CA MET A 140 -4.87 -4.00 1.05
C MET A 140 -4.83 -3.55 -0.40
N GLY A 141 -3.96 -2.61 -0.75
CA GLY A 141 -3.89 -2.14 -2.12
C GLY A 141 -3.08 -0.86 -2.26
N GLU A 142 -3.27 -0.22 -3.40
CA GLU A 142 -2.62 1.05 -3.70
C GLU A 142 -3.31 2.23 -2.98
N TRP A 143 -2.50 3.24 -2.69
CA TRP A 143 -2.85 4.49 -2.05
C TRP A 143 -2.24 5.64 -2.83
N GLU A 144 -3.00 6.72 -2.95
CA GLU A 144 -2.54 7.97 -3.54
C GLU A 144 -2.97 9.11 -2.62
N ALA A 145 -2.00 9.79 -2.01
CA ALA A 145 -2.22 10.97 -1.18
C ALA A 145 -3.32 10.78 -0.11
N ASP A 146 -3.19 9.72 0.71
CA ASP A 146 -4.14 9.30 1.75
C ASP A 146 -5.47 8.71 1.27
N VAL A 147 -5.66 8.51 -0.03
CA VAL A 147 -6.89 7.98 -0.62
C VAL A 147 -6.62 6.61 -1.23
N LYS A 148 -7.56 5.67 -1.07
CA LYS A 148 -7.50 4.37 -1.77
C LYS A 148 -7.56 4.60 -3.28
N HIS A 149 -6.59 4.06 -4.01
CA HIS A 149 -6.44 4.23 -5.45
C HIS A 149 -6.01 2.89 -6.07
N GLY A 150 -6.07 2.77 -7.40
CA GLY A 150 -5.45 1.68 -8.13
C GLY A 150 -6.12 0.33 -7.86
N VAL A 151 -5.34 -0.75 -7.85
CA VAL A 151 -5.86 -2.10 -7.57
C VAL A 151 -5.82 -2.36 -6.07
N GLY A 152 -6.89 -2.93 -5.52
CA GLY A 152 -6.96 -3.27 -4.11
C GLY A 152 -7.99 -4.33 -3.76
N VAL A 153 -7.89 -4.80 -2.52
CA VAL A 153 -8.77 -5.75 -1.87
C VAL A 153 -9.30 -5.14 -0.59
N LEU A 154 -10.62 -5.12 -0.44
CA LEU A 154 -11.31 -4.63 0.75
C LEU A 154 -12.11 -5.77 1.39
N PHE A 155 -11.70 -6.16 2.59
CA PHE A 155 -12.45 -7.03 3.48
C PHE A 155 -13.36 -6.16 4.35
N TYR A 156 -14.64 -6.48 4.35
CA TYR A 156 -15.64 -5.82 5.16
C TYR A 156 -15.79 -6.53 6.51
N GLU A 157 -16.30 -5.79 7.49
CA GLU A 157 -16.62 -6.31 8.83
C GLU A 157 -17.59 -7.50 8.80
N ASN A 158 -18.53 -7.51 7.85
CA ASN A 158 -19.46 -8.62 7.63
C ASN A 158 -18.83 -9.80 6.87
N GLY A 159 -17.50 -9.88 6.77
CA GLY A 159 -16.81 -10.95 6.07
C GLY A 159 -16.87 -10.87 4.54
N ASN A 160 -17.73 -10.05 3.93
CA ASN A 160 -17.72 -9.85 2.49
C ASN A 160 -16.38 -9.28 2.03
N ARG A 161 -16.07 -9.46 0.75
CA ARG A 161 -14.80 -9.00 0.16
C ARG A 161 -15.05 -8.36 -1.19
N TYR A 162 -14.34 -7.29 -1.49
CA TYR A 162 -14.27 -6.71 -2.83
C TYR A 162 -12.84 -6.73 -3.33
N GLU A 163 -12.66 -7.10 -4.58
CA GLU A 163 -11.39 -7.05 -5.29
C GLU A 163 -11.58 -6.27 -6.57
N GLY A 164 -10.72 -5.31 -6.85
CA GLY A 164 -10.78 -4.58 -8.11
C GLY A 164 -10.20 -3.19 -7.99
N HIS A 165 -10.66 -2.32 -8.87
CA HIS A 165 -10.16 -0.96 -8.98
C HIS A 165 -10.82 -0.03 -7.96
N PHE A 166 -10.02 0.93 -7.49
CA PHE A 166 -10.41 2.03 -6.61
C PHE A 166 -10.00 3.36 -7.24
N ALA A 167 -10.87 4.36 -7.13
CA ALA A 167 -10.56 5.73 -7.52
C ALA A 167 -11.24 6.70 -6.54
N ARG A 168 -10.49 7.72 -6.09
CA ARG A 168 -10.97 8.72 -5.13
C ARG A 168 -11.55 8.12 -3.84
N GLY A 169 -11.08 6.93 -3.44
CA GLY A 169 -11.50 6.27 -2.21
C GLY A 169 -12.67 5.30 -2.36
N PHE A 170 -13.27 5.23 -3.56
CA PHE A 170 -14.44 4.42 -3.85
C PHE A 170 -14.09 3.28 -4.82
N LYS A 171 -14.83 2.18 -4.77
CA LYS A 171 -14.80 1.14 -5.82
C LYS A 171 -15.17 1.78 -7.15
N ASN A 172 -14.32 1.59 -8.16
CA ASN A 172 -14.50 2.23 -9.45
C ASN A 172 -13.81 1.41 -10.53
N GLY A 173 -14.46 1.14 -11.66
CA GLY A 173 -13.93 0.27 -12.71
C GLY A 173 -14.32 -1.20 -12.53
N GLU A 174 -13.52 -2.11 -13.10
CA GLU A 174 -13.77 -3.56 -13.00
C GLU A 174 -13.48 -4.08 -11.59
N GLY A 175 -14.27 -5.08 -11.16
CA GLY A 175 -14.09 -5.72 -9.88
C GLY A 175 -14.87 -7.03 -9.70
N THR A 176 -14.68 -7.65 -8.55
CA THR A 176 -15.40 -8.83 -8.09
C THR A 176 -15.77 -8.62 -6.63
N PHE A 177 -17.07 -8.71 -6.34
CA PHE A 177 -17.59 -8.71 -4.98
C PHE A 177 -17.97 -10.13 -4.55
N TYR A 178 -17.48 -10.54 -3.39
CA TYR A 178 -17.68 -11.86 -2.81
C TYR A 178 -18.69 -11.73 -1.69
N HIS A 179 -19.88 -12.29 -1.90
CA HIS A 179 -20.90 -12.44 -0.88
C HIS A 179 -20.57 -13.68 -0.04
N MET A 180 -19.69 -13.52 0.93
CA MET A 180 -19.09 -14.64 1.68
C MET A 180 -20.14 -15.41 2.51
N HIS A 181 -21.24 -14.75 2.90
CA HIS A 181 -22.33 -15.43 3.59
C HIS A 181 -23.22 -16.27 2.66
N THR A 182 -23.50 -15.80 1.44
CA THR A 182 -24.45 -16.46 0.52
C THR A 182 -23.80 -17.35 -0.52
N GLY A 183 -22.47 -17.29 -0.67
CA GLY A 183 -21.74 -18.16 -1.60
C GLY A 183 -21.66 -17.65 -3.03
N GLN A 184 -21.96 -16.35 -3.24
CA GLN A 184 -22.11 -15.77 -4.57
C GLN A 184 -21.00 -14.77 -4.90
N LEU A 185 -20.59 -14.75 -6.16
CA LEU A 185 -19.67 -13.77 -6.73
C LEU A 185 -20.43 -12.82 -7.62
N GLN A 186 -20.16 -11.54 -7.50
CA GLN A 186 -20.67 -10.52 -8.42
C GLN A 186 -19.48 -9.90 -9.16
N LYS A 187 -19.33 -10.19 -10.45
CA LYS A 187 -18.28 -9.64 -11.33
C LYS A 187 -18.86 -8.55 -12.23
N GLY A 188 -18.23 -7.39 -12.36
CA GLY A 188 -18.87 -6.29 -13.07
C GLY A 188 -18.09 -4.98 -13.17
N MET A 189 -18.82 -3.88 -13.30
CA MET A 189 -18.32 -2.50 -13.35
C MET A 189 -18.92 -1.69 -12.20
N TRP A 190 -18.07 -1.00 -11.45
CA TRP A 190 -18.44 -0.13 -10.34
C TRP A 190 -18.16 1.32 -10.67
N GLU A 191 -18.98 2.21 -10.14
CA GLU A 191 -18.74 3.65 -10.17
C GLU A 191 -19.15 4.24 -8.82
N ASN A 192 -18.18 4.83 -8.11
CA ASN A 192 -18.37 5.47 -6.81
C ASN A 192 -19.13 4.56 -5.82
N ASP A 193 -18.62 3.34 -5.63
CA ASP A 193 -19.20 2.27 -4.80
C ASP A 193 -20.49 1.59 -5.32
N VAL A 194 -21.11 2.12 -6.37
CA VAL A 194 -22.34 1.58 -6.96
C VAL A 194 -22.01 0.64 -8.12
N CYS A 195 -22.51 -0.59 -8.07
CA CYS A 195 -22.42 -1.52 -9.20
C CYS A 195 -23.36 -1.09 -10.33
N LYS A 196 -22.83 -0.90 -11.54
CA LYS A 196 -23.60 -0.44 -12.71
C LYS A 196 -24.04 -1.59 -13.61
N ALA A 197 -23.18 -2.57 -13.79
CA ALA A 197 -23.44 -3.77 -14.57
C ALA A 197 -22.64 -4.93 -13.98
N SER A 198 -23.25 -6.09 -13.81
CA SER A 198 -22.57 -7.27 -13.27
C SER A 198 -23.22 -8.57 -13.67
N MET A 199 -22.43 -9.64 -13.63
CA MET A 199 -22.89 -11.03 -13.63
C MET A 199 -22.72 -11.62 -12.24
N VAL A 200 -23.75 -12.32 -11.74
CA VAL A 200 -23.69 -13.08 -10.49
C VAL A 200 -23.42 -14.55 -10.81
N ILE A 201 -22.51 -15.17 -10.06
CA ILE A 201 -21.99 -16.52 -10.30
C ILE A 201 -21.98 -17.30 -8.97
N ASP A 202 -22.46 -18.55 -8.98
CA ASP A 202 -22.52 -19.46 -7.82
C ASP A 202 -21.29 -20.40 -7.74
N ASP A 203 -20.07 -19.87 -7.91
CA ASP A 203 -18.84 -20.69 -8.03
C ASP A 203 -18.41 -21.38 -6.71
N PHE A 204 -18.70 -20.77 -5.56
CA PHE A 204 -18.29 -21.28 -4.23
C PHE A 204 -19.46 -21.57 -3.28
N ARG A 205 -20.68 -21.70 -3.81
CA ARG A 205 -21.91 -21.88 -3.04
C ARG A 205 -21.88 -23.06 -2.06
N ASN A 206 -21.19 -24.16 -2.41
CA ASN A 206 -21.12 -25.36 -1.56
C ASN A 206 -20.13 -25.25 -0.39
N HIS A 207 -19.42 -24.12 -0.26
CA HIS A 207 -18.38 -23.90 0.75
C HIS A 207 -18.75 -22.84 1.79
N VAL A 208 -20.03 -22.46 1.87
CA VAL A 208 -20.52 -21.45 2.83
C VAL A 208 -21.60 -21.99 3.75
N ASP A 209 -21.72 -21.40 4.93
CA ASP A 209 -22.66 -21.86 5.97
C ASP A 209 -24.13 -21.68 5.58
N ARG A 210 -24.45 -20.65 4.77
CA ARG A 210 -25.82 -20.26 4.44
C ARG A 210 -25.98 -19.92 2.96
N PRO A 211 -25.83 -20.92 2.07
CA PRO A 211 -25.98 -20.70 0.64
C PRO A 211 -27.39 -20.21 0.29
N THR A 212 -27.53 -19.50 -0.82
CA THR A 212 -28.86 -19.15 -1.38
C THR A 212 -29.71 -20.41 -1.56
N PRO A 213 -31.03 -20.39 -1.25
CA PRO A 213 -31.87 -21.59 -1.36
C PRO A 213 -31.88 -22.21 -2.76
N TYR A 214 -31.90 -21.36 -3.79
CA TYR A 214 -31.95 -21.78 -5.19
C TYR A 214 -30.63 -21.42 -5.88
N PRO A 215 -29.95 -22.39 -6.51
CA PRO A 215 -28.78 -22.09 -7.33
C PRO A 215 -29.20 -21.31 -8.59
N ILE A 216 -28.32 -20.46 -9.08
CA ILE A 216 -28.48 -19.80 -10.38
C ILE A 216 -28.49 -20.90 -11.45
N PRO A 217 -29.57 -21.03 -12.25
CA PRO A 217 -29.68 -22.08 -13.24
C PRO A 217 -28.62 -21.90 -14.32
N GLU A 218 -27.97 -23.00 -14.71
CA GLU A 218 -27.12 -23.02 -15.89
C GLU A 218 -27.98 -22.81 -17.14
N LEU A 219 -27.92 -21.60 -17.69
CA LEU A 219 -28.60 -21.27 -18.93
C LEU A 219 -27.78 -21.82 -20.11
N GLY A 220 -28.18 -23.00 -20.59
CA GLY A 220 -27.65 -23.62 -21.80
C GLY A 220 -28.69 -23.70 -22.90
N LEU A 221 -28.25 -23.61 -24.17
CA LEU A 221 -29.08 -24.01 -25.30
C LEU A 221 -29.30 -25.53 -25.21
N GLN A 222 -30.56 -25.99 -25.17
CA GLN A 222 -30.89 -27.42 -25.09
C GLN A 222 -30.32 -28.26 -26.24
N SER A 223 -30.11 -27.66 -27.41
CA SER A 223 -29.50 -28.32 -28.56
C SER A 223 -28.76 -27.28 -29.41
N PRO A 224 -27.55 -26.86 -28.99
CA PRO A 224 -26.77 -25.85 -29.69
C PRO A 224 -26.53 -26.26 -31.14
N ASP A 225 -26.22 -27.55 -31.35
CA ASP A 225 -25.96 -28.11 -32.67
C ASP A 225 -27.18 -28.07 -33.59
N LYS A 226 -28.39 -28.38 -33.08
CA LYS A 226 -29.61 -28.30 -33.88
C LYS A 226 -29.94 -26.87 -34.27
N PHE A 227 -29.78 -25.92 -33.34
CA PHE A 227 -29.99 -24.51 -33.61
C PHE A 227 -28.98 -23.98 -34.64
N VAL A 228 -27.70 -24.32 -34.50
CA VAL A 228 -26.66 -23.97 -35.46
C VAL A 228 -26.95 -24.60 -36.83
N CYS A 229 -27.37 -25.87 -36.88
CA CYS A 229 -27.77 -26.53 -38.13
C CYS A 229 -28.99 -25.87 -38.79
N GLN A 230 -30.01 -25.48 -38.02
CA GLN A 230 -31.20 -24.77 -38.53
C GLN A 230 -30.83 -23.38 -39.07
N LEU A 231 -30.02 -22.61 -38.32
CA LEU A 231 -29.46 -21.35 -38.80
C LEU A 231 -28.68 -21.56 -40.11
N PHE A 232 -27.84 -22.59 -40.17
CA PHE A 232 -27.05 -22.88 -41.37
C PHE A 232 -27.97 -23.19 -42.56
N GLN A 233 -29.01 -24.02 -42.39
CA GLN A 233 -29.99 -24.33 -43.44
C GLN A 233 -30.78 -23.10 -43.90
N GLN A 234 -31.24 -22.26 -42.97
CA GLN A 234 -32.00 -21.04 -43.27
C GLN A 234 -31.18 -20.01 -44.05
N TYR A 235 -29.89 -19.88 -43.76
CA TYR A 235 -29.00 -18.93 -44.43
C TYR A 235 -28.31 -19.50 -45.68
N ILE A 236 -28.13 -20.81 -45.81
CA ILE A 236 -27.63 -21.44 -47.05
C ILE A 236 -28.63 -21.29 -48.19
N GLY A 237 -29.94 -21.42 -47.93
CA GLY A 237 -30.97 -21.22 -48.97
C GLY A 237 -30.91 -19.82 -49.62
N ASN A 238 -30.38 -18.83 -48.90
CA ASN A 238 -30.17 -17.46 -49.39
C ASN A 238 -28.76 -17.22 -49.95
N ALA A 239 -27.80 -18.12 -49.72
CA ALA A 239 -26.41 -17.99 -50.18
C ALA A 239 -26.23 -18.34 -51.67
N PHE A 240 -27.23 -18.98 -52.30
CA PHE A 240 -27.23 -19.31 -53.72
C PHE A 240 -27.97 -18.28 -54.60
N ASN A 241 -28.25 -17.09 -54.09
CA ASN A 241 -28.76 -15.99 -54.90
C ASN A 241 -27.60 -15.06 -55.28
N PRO A 242 -27.13 -15.05 -56.55
CA PRO A 242 -25.87 -14.40 -56.97
C PRO A 242 -25.90 -12.86 -56.97
N THR A 243 -26.88 -12.22 -56.33
CA THR A 243 -27.12 -10.77 -56.39
C THR A 243 -26.90 -10.01 -55.08
N LYS A 244 -26.40 -10.65 -54.01
CA LYS A 244 -26.20 -9.94 -52.73
C LYS A 244 -24.77 -9.45 -52.52
N SER A 245 -24.67 -8.20 -52.09
CA SER A 245 -23.43 -7.43 -52.01
C SER A 245 -22.46 -7.92 -50.93
N PHE A 246 -21.18 -7.64 -51.18
CA PHE A 246 -19.95 -7.96 -50.45
C PHE A 246 -19.97 -7.92 -48.90
N ASN A 247 -20.94 -7.25 -48.26
CA ASN A 247 -21.03 -7.19 -46.80
C ASN A 247 -21.56 -8.47 -46.12
N GLU A 248 -22.26 -9.37 -46.83
CA GLU A 248 -22.82 -10.61 -46.24
C GLU A 248 -21.80 -11.77 -46.18
N LEU A 249 -20.75 -11.76 -47.01
CA LEU A 249 -19.68 -12.79 -47.03
C LEU A 249 -18.82 -12.80 -45.75
N LYS A 250 -18.76 -11.69 -45.00
CA LYS A 250 -18.03 -11.62 -43.72
C LYS A 250 -18.70 -12.45 -42.60
N CYS A 251 -20.01 -12.66 -42.66
CA CYS A 251 -20.76 -13.40 -41.63
C CYS A 251 -20.49 -14.91 -41.66
N LEU A 252 -20.23 -15.48 -42.83
CA LEU A 252 -19.93 -16.92 -42.98
C LEU A 252 -18.54 -17.28 -42.43
N ASN A 253 -17.54 -16.44 -42.67
CA ASN A 253 -16.21 -16.61 -42.09
C ASN A 253 -16.21 -16.47 -40.56
N PHE A 254 -17.11 -15.66 -40.00
CA PHE A 254 -17.31 -15.53 -38.55
C PHE A 254 -17.90 -16.82 -37.93
N ALA A 255 -18.90 -17.42 -38.57
CA ALA A 255 -19.49 -18.69 -38.13
C ALA A 255 -18.49 -19.87 -38.19
N HIS A 256 -17.62 -19.91 -39.20
CA HIS A 256 -16.58 -20.94 -39.31
C HIS A 256 -15.48 -20.80 -38.24
N LYS A 257 -15.17 -19.56 -37.83
CA LYS A 257 -14.20 -19.27 -36.75
C LYS A 257 -14.75 -19.58 -35.36
N MET A 258 -16.06 -19.48 -35.15
CA MET A 258 -16.73 -19.92 -33.92
C MET A 258 -16.62 -21.44 -33.71
N LYS A 259 -16.74 -22.26 -34.77
CA LYS A 259 -16.61 -23.72 -34.71
C LYS A 259 -15.23 -24.20 -34.23
N SER A 260 -14.16 -23.46 -34.52
CA SER A 260 -12.81 -23.81 -34.03
C SER A 260 -12.54 -23.31 -32.61
N SER A 261 -13.29 -22.31 -32.13
CA SER A 261 -13.19 -21.78 -30.76
C SER A 261 -14.06 -22.53 -29.74
N THR A 262 -15.05 -23.32 -30.18
CA THR A 262 -15.94 -24.11 -29.32
C THR A 262 -15.40 -25.48 -28.92
N ARG A 263 -14.16 -25.83 -29.29
CA ARG A 263 -13.43 -26.94 -28.65
C ARG A 263 -12.65 -26.38 -27.45
N LEU A 264 -13.38 -25.94 -26.44
CA LEU A 264 -12.84 -25.82 -25.08
C LEU A 264 -12.77 -27.24 -24.52
N GLU A 265 -11.69 -27.96 -24.84
CA GLU A 265 -11.28 -29.00 -23.90
C GLU A 265 -11.02 -28.31 -22.55
N PRO A 266 -11.42 -28.91 -21.44
CA PRO A 266 -11.06 -28.40 -20.13
C PRO A 266 -9.53 -28.40 -20.05
N LYS A 267 -8.90 -27.24 -20.27
CA LYS A 267 -7.55 -27.02 -19.81
C LYS A 267 -7.64 -27.12 -18.31
N THR A 268 -7.30 -28.30 -17.79
CA THR A 268 -6.81 -28.48 -16.43
C THR A 268 -5.70 -27.46 -16.26
N ILE A 269 -6.03 -26.35 -15.62
CA ILE A 269 -5.02 -25.42 -15.12
C ILE A 269 -4.23 -26.27 -14.13
N PRO A 270 -2.94 -26.56 -14.36
CA PRO A 270 -2.15 -27.20 -13.32
C PRO A 270 -2.22 -26.27 -12.12
N ASN A 271 -2.46 -26.83 -10.93
CA ASN A 271 -2.47 -26.13 -9.64
C ASN A 271 -1.23 -25.23 -9.50
N SER A 272 -1.28 -24.04 -10.08
CA SER A 272 -0.29 -23.00 -9.89
C SER A 272 -0.77 -22.28 -8.66
N LYS A 273 -0.21 -22.68 -7.52
CA LYS A 273 -0.09 -21.80 -6.35
C LYS A 273 0.38 -20.44 -6.87
N PHE A 274 -0.52 -19.47 -7.00
CA PHE A 274 -0.13 -18.07 -7.10
C PHE A 274 0.42 -17.70 -5.73
N ARG A 275 1.70 -18.02 -5.52
CA ARG A 275 2.51 -17.39 -4.50
C ARG A 275 2.67 -15.94 -4.94
N PHE A 276 2.01 -15.04 -4.24
CA PHE A 276 2.54 -13.69 -4.11
C PHE A 276 3.81 -13.80 -3.28
N ASP A 277 4.96 -13.98 -3.95
CA ASP A 277 6.26 -13.79 -3.32
C ASP A 277 6.44 -12.28 -3.08
N ILE A 278 5.75 -11.76 -2.07
CA ILE A 278 6.19 -10.53 -1.41
C ILE A 278 7.49 -10.92 -0.70
N LYS A 279 8.62 -10.69 -1.36
CA LYS A 279 9.92 -10.68 -0.68
C LYS A 279 9.91 -9.49 0.28
N LEU A 280 9.37 -9.71 1.48
CA LEU A 280 9.66 -8.89 2.65
C LEU A 280 11.15 -9.09 2.96
N PRO A 281 12.01 -8.06 2.90
CA PRO A 281 13.37 -8.18 3.43
C PRO A 281 13.29 -8.16 4.95
N CYS A 282 12.92 -9.31 5.54
CA CYS A 282 13.05 -9.52 6.97
C CYS A 282 14.50 -9.91 7.27
N THR A 283 15.29 -8.99 7.83
CA THR A 283 16.66 -9.24 8.29
C THR A 283 16.71 -9.96 9.65
N CYS A 284 15.99 -11.08 9.79
CA CYS A 284 16.02 -11.89 11.02
C CYS A 284 16.16 -13.38 10.66
N LYS A 285 17.29 -13.98 11.07
CA LYS A 285 17.68 -15.37 10.80
C LYS A 285 16.69 -16.39 11.39
N LYS A 286 16.36 -17.40 10.57
CA LYS A 286 16.01 -18.82 10.84
C LYS A 286 15.26 -19.14 12.16
N VAL A 287 14.01 -19.61 12.04
CA VAL A 287 13.56 -20.95 12.51
C VAL A 287 12.35 -21.36 11.64
N GLU A 288 12.48 -22.45 10.88
CA GLU A 288 11.37 -23.12 10.20
C GLU A 288 10.61 -23.97 11.23
N GLN A 289 9.30 -23.73 11.41
CA GLN A 289 8.38 -24.75 11.91
C GLN A 289 7.03 -24.58 11.21
N MET A 290 6.65 -25.63 10.48
CA MET A 290 5.36 -25.79 9.82
C MET A 290 4.25 -25.85 10.88
N VAL A 291 3.20 -25.05 10.71
CA VAL A 291 1.90 -25.31 11.35
C VAL A 291 0.94 -25.70 10.24
N HIS A 292 0.66 -27.00 10.17
CA HIS A 292 -0.52 -27.54 9.49
C HIS A 292 -1.74 -27.18 10.34
N LEU A 293 -2.70 -26.46 9.76
CA LEU A 293 -4.08 -26.43 10.22
C LEU A 293 -4.90 -27.25 9.21
N ASN A 294 -5.21 -28.49 9.57
CA ASN A 294 -6.28 -29.26 8.97
C ASN A 294 -7.56 -28.96 9.75
N LEU A 295 -8.61 -28.61 9.01
CA LEU A 295 -10.05 -28.59 9.35
C LEU A 295 -10.46 -28.08 10.73
#